data_AF-A0A2V1HT10-F1
#
_entry.id   AF-A0A2V1HT10-F1
#
_cell.length_a   1.000
_cell.length_b   1.000
_cell.length_c   1.000
_cell.angle_alpha   90.00
_cell.angle_beta   90.00
_cell.angle_gamma   90.00
#
_symmetry.space_group_name_H-M   'P 1'
#
loop_
_entity.id
_entity.type
_entity.pdbx_description
1 polymer ?
#
loop_
_entity_poly.entity_id
_entity_poly.type
_entity_poly.pdbx_seq_one_letter_code
_entity_poly.pdbx_strand_id
1 'polypeptide(L)'
;MKDSTRVRAMPTKAAVLIVSIIVVFFATFLASTVWGLLAGAVAIVLVGTAAVVVCARNFRVEGESDAPRPWWKLTGQPLAGYFVGLIAVLQAGSQAISGAGIAEPSQLIVGIWYLLVAAAFFHSSWRLRSIAAAD
;
A
#
# COMPACT_ATOMS: atom_id res chain seq x y z
N MET A 1 7.25 -27.25 11.31
CA MET A 1 6.23 -26.25 11.70
C MET A 1 5.76 -25.55 10.43
N LYS A 2 4.49 -25.70 10.04
CA LYS A 2 3.91 -25.03 8.88
C LYS A 2 3.63 -23.59 9.32
N ASP A 3 4.37 -22.62 8.82
CA ASP A 3 4.21 -21.21 9.22
C ASP A 3 2.82 -20.72 8.79
N SER A 4 1.87 -20.69 9.73
CA SER A 4 0.43 -20.50 9.48
C SER A 4 0.03 -19.03 9.24
N THR A 5 1.00 -18.13 9.10
CA THR A 5 0.78 -16.68 8.98
C THR A 5 0.74 -16.18 7.54
N ARG A 6 1.13 -17.02 6.56
CA ARG A 6 1.21 -16.65 5.14
C ARG A 6 -0.10 -16.93 4.41
N VAL A 7 -0.63 -15.91 3.75
CA VAL A 7 -1.91 -15.97 3.04
C VAL A 7 -1.66 -16.20 1.56
N ARG A 8 -2.07 -17.37 1.07
CA ARG A 8 -1.95 -17.76 -0.35
C ARG A 8 -3.30 -17.74 -1.08
N ALA A 9 -4.35 -18.22 -0.40
CA ALA A 9 -5.70 -18.27 -0.95
C ALA A 9 -6.21 -16.88 -1.35
N MET A 10 -6.66 -16.76 -2.60
CA MET A 10 -7.22 -15.53 -3.15
C MET A 10 -8.38 -14.94 -2.31
N PRO A 11 -9.38 -15.73 -1.85
CA PRO A 11 -10.47 -15.18 -1.04
C PRO A 11 -9.96 -14.60 0.29
N THR A 12 -8.96 -15.23 0.92
CA THR A 12 -8.38 -14.72 2.17
C THR A 12 -7.59 -13.44 1.94
N LYS A 13 -6.86 -13.32 0.83
CA LYS A 13 -6.18 -12.05 0.47
C LYS A 13 -7.19 -10.93 0.26
N ALA A 14 -8.28 -11.20 -0.45
CA ALA A 14 -9.35 -10.24 -0.67
C ALA A 14 -9.97 -9.80 0.67
N ALA A 15 -10.29 -10.75 1.56
CA ALA A 15 -10.82 -10.45 2.88
C ALA A 15 -9.87 -9.57 3.71
N VAL A 16 -8.58 -9.91 3.77
CA VAL A 16 -7.57 -9.11 4.49
C VAL A 16 -7.44 -7.71 3.88
N LEU A 17 -7.49 -7.59 2.55
CA LEU A 17 -7.41 -6.30 1.87
C LEU A 17 -8.64 -5.43 2.18
N ILE A 18 -9.84 -6.01 2.13
CA ILE A 18 -11.09 -5.32 2.48
C ILE A 18 -11.06 -4.85 3.95
N VAL A 19 -10.70 -5.75 4.87
CA VAL A 19 -10.57 -5.39 6.30
C VAL A 19 -9.53 -4.30 6.50
N SER A 20 -8.39 -4.37 5.81
CA SER A 20 -7.35 -3.34 5.89
C SER A 20 -7.84 -1.98 5.40
N ILE A 21 -8.59 -1.95 4.28
CA ILE A 21 -9.20 -0.72 3.75
C ILE A 21 -10.19 -0.14 4.76
N ILE A 22 -11.05 -0.97 5.35
CA ILE A 22 -12.01 -0.56 6.38
C ILE A 22 -11.26 0.04 7.58
N VAL A 23 -10.23 -0.64 8.10
CA VAL A 23 -9.44 -0.16 9.24
C VAL A 23 -8.77 1.17 8.93
N VAL A 24 -8.12 1.31 7.77
CA VAL A 24 -7.47 2.55 7.36
C VAL A 24 -8.50 3.69 7.23
N PHE A 25 -9.64 3.42 6.60
CA PHE A 25 -10.72 4.39 6.44
C PHE A 25 -11.24 4.87 7.80
N PHE A 26 -11.64 3.95 8.69
CA PHE A 26 -12.20 4.31 9.99
C PHE A 26 -11.17 5.00 10.89
N ALA A 27 -9.91 4.55 10.90
CA ALA A 27 -8.87 5.21 11.69
C ALA A 27 -8.62 6.64 11.21
N THR A 28 -8.57 6.84 9.89
CA THR A 28 -8.38 8.16 9.28
C THR A 28 -9.58 9.06 9.56
N PHE A 29 -10.79 8.54 9.37
CA PHE A 29 -12.04 9.26 9.61
C PHE A 29 -12.19 9.68 11.08
N LEU A 30 -11.97 8.76 12.01
CA LEU A 30 -12.02 9.04 13.45
C LEU A 30 -10.97 10.08 13.85
N ALA A 31 -9.73 9.93 13.36
CA ALA A 31 -8.68 10.90 13.67
C ALA A 31 -9.00 12.30 13.13
N SER A 32 -9.57 12.37 11.91
CA SER A 32 -9.96 13.61 11.26
C SER A 32 -11.10 14.32 12.01
N THR A 33 -12.07 13.54 12.49
CA THR A 33 -13.28 14.07 13.17
C THR A 33 -12.99 14.50 14.61
N VAL A 34 -12.11 13.79 15.32
CA VAL A 34 -11.82 14.08 16.74
C VAL A 34 -10.72 15.13 16.89
N TRP A 35 -9.67 15.09 16.07
CA TRP A 35 -8.47 15.93 16.23
C TRP A 35 -8.14 16.80 15.02
N GLY A 36 -8.99 16.80 13.98
CA GLY A 36 -8.84 17.62 12.78
C GLY A 36 -8.06 16.94 11.64
N LEU A 37 -8.06 17.59 10.47
CA LEU A 37 -7.58 17.03 9.21
C LEU A 37 -6.11 16.60 9.22
N LEU A 38 -5.25 17.32 9.96
CA LEU A 38 -3.84 16.95 10.09
C LEU A 38 -3.66 15.61 10.83
N ALA A 39 -4.46 15.36 11.87
CA ALA A 39 -4.43 14.07 12.57
C ALA A 39 -4.92 12.93 11.66
N GLY A 40 -5.93 13.21 10.81
CA GLY A 40 -6.33 12.33 9.73
C GLY A 40 -5.18 11.97 8.78
N ALA A 41 -4.46 12.99 8.30
CA ALA A 41 -3.30 12.81 7.44
C ALA A 41 -2.19 11.96 8.10
N VAL A 42 -1.92 12.17 9.39
CA VAL A 42 -0.97 11.33 10.14
C VAL A 42 -1.48 9.90 10.28
N ALA A 43 -2.78 9.73 10.58
CA ALA A 43 -3.39 8.40 10.72
C ALA A 43 -3.31 7.58 9.43
N ILE A 44 -3.60 8.17 8.26
CA ILE A 44 -3.48 7.44 7.00
C ILE A 44 -2.02 7.08 6.68
N VAL A 45 -1.05 7.96 6.99
CA VAL A 45 0.38 7.64 6.81
C VAL A 45 0.77 6.46 7.69
N LEU A 46 0.42 6.47 8.97
CA LEU A 46 0.83 5.41 9.90
C LEU A 46 0.07 4.11 9.64
N VAL A 47 -1.26 4.16 9.66
CA VAL A 47 -2.13 2.98 9.53
C VAL A 47 -2.11 2.44 8.11
N GLY A 48 -2.09 3.31 7.11
CA GLY A 48 -1.95 2.92 5.70
C GLY A 48 -0.61 2.26 5.43
N THR A 49 0.50 2.80 5.94
CA THR A 49 1.82 2.15 5.80
C THR A 49 1.82 0.79 6.48
N ALA A 50 1.28 0.69 7.70
CA ALA A 50 1.17 -0.57 8.41
C ALA A 50 0.36 -1.60 7.60
N ALA A 51 -0.79 -1.21 7.05
CA ALA A 51 -1.63 -2.05 6.21
C ALA A 51 -0.88 -2.53 4.95
N VAL A 52 -0.19 -1.63 4.25
CA VAL A 52 0.64 -1.97 3.08
C VAL A 52 1.73 -2.97 3.45
N VAL A 53 2.43 -2.75 4.57
CA VAL A 53 3.48 -3.66 5.04
C VAL A 53 2.91 -5.02 5.42
N VAL A 54 1.80 -5.07 6.16
CA VAL A 54 1.13 -6.32 6.55
C VAL A 54 0.71 -7.11 5.30
N CYS A 55 0.08 -6.47 4.33
CA CYS A 55 -0.30 -7.10 3.07
C CYS A 55 0.93 -7.59 2.29
N ALA A 56 1.93 -6.72 2.11
CA ALA A 56 3.14 -7.02 1.34
C ALA A 56 3.99 -8.16 1.94
N ARG A 57 3.97 -8.33 3.28
CA ARG A 57 4.74 -9.38 3.95
C ARG A 57 3.98 -10.70 4.08
N ASN A 58 2.66 -10.66 4.19
CA ASN A 58 1.85 -11.87 4.39
C ASN A 58 1.29 -12.47 3.09
N PHE A 59 1.06 -11.67 2.04
CA PHE A 59 0.53 -12.18 0.78
C PHE A 59 1.62 -12.86 -0.05
N ARG A 60 1.41 -14.15 -0.33
CA ARG A 60 2.33 -14.98 -1.12
C ARG A 60 1.64 -15.52 -2.37
N VAL A 61 2.36 -15.60 -3.48
CA VAL A 61 1.88 -16.27 -4.69
C VAL A 61 2.06 -17.78 -4.53
N GLU A 62 1.39 -18.57 -5.36
CA GLU A 62 1.64 -20.01 -5.43
C GLU A 62 3.08 -20.30 -5.85
N GLY A 63 3.69 -21.33 -5.26
CA GLY A 63 5.09 -21.69 -5.50
C GLY A 63 6.13 -20.75 -4.86
N GLU A 64 5.73 -19.60 -4.29
CA GLU A 64 6.68 -18.69 -3.64
C GLU A 64 7.16 -19.24 -2.30
N SER A 65 8.47 -19.12 -2.02
CA SER A 65 9.09 -19.48 -0.74
C SER A 65 8.53 -18.66 0.43
N ASP A 66 8.43 -19.30 1.60
CA ASP A 66 8.02 -18.66 2.86
C ASP A 66 9.16 -17.84 3.52
N ALA A 67 10.37 -17.91 2.95
CA ALA A 67 11.52 -17.13 3.39
C ALA A 67 11.20 -15.61 3.43
N PRO A 68 11.86 -14.84 4.33
CA PRO A 68 11.70 -13.40 4.40
C PRO A 68 11.94 -12.74 3.03
N ARG A 69 10.97 -11.94 2.55
CA ARG A 69 11.18 -11.15 1.33
C ARG A 69 12.21 -10.06 1.59
N PRO A 70 13.09 -9.77 0.62
CA PRO A 70 13.85 -8.52 0.62
C PRO A 70 12.93 -7.33 0.86
N TRP A 71 13.44 -6.29 1.52
CA TRP A 71 12.62 -5.12 1.90
C TRP A 71 11.96 -4.44 0.68
N TRP A 72 12.62 -4.47 -0.48
CA TRP A 72 12.14 -3.89 -1.73
C TRP A 72 11.05 -4.71 -2.44
N LYS A 73 10.89 -6.00 -2.12
CA LYS A 73 9.94 -6.90 -2.81
C LYS A 73 8.57 -6.84 -2.12
N LEU A 74 7.68 -5.98 -2.62
CA LEU A 74 6.35 -5.75 -2.05
C LEU A 74 5.30 -6.73 -2.59
N THR A 75 5.46 -7.19 -3.83
CA THR A 75 4.58 -8.17 -4.47
C THR A 75 5.38 -9.39 -4.94
N GLY A 76 4.69 -10.49 -5.22
CA GLY A 76 5.32 -11.65 -5.86
C GLY A 76 5.20 -11.66 -7.39
N GLN A 77 4.38 -10.77 -7.97
CA GLN A 77 4.22 -10.61 -9.42
C GLN A 77 4.38 -9.14 -9.82
N PRO A 78 5.10 -8.84 -10.93
CA PRO A 78 5.29 -7.46 -11.37
C PRO A 78 4.00 -6.73 -11.73
N LEU A 79 3.07 -7.39 -12.41
CA LEU A 79 1.83 -6.77 -12.90
C LEU A 79 0.98 -6.24 -11.75
N ALA A 80 0.85 -7.02 -10.66
CA ALA A 80 0.15 -6.60 -9.46
C ALA A 80 0.75 -5.32 -8.86
N GLY A 81 2.09 -5.20 -8.84
CA GLY A 81 2.74 -4.00 -8.33
C GLY A 81 2.54 -2.77 -9.21
N TYR A 82 2.52 -2.92 -10.54
CA TYR A 82 2.17 -1.79 -11.43
C TYR A 82 0.73 -1.34 -11.23
N PHE A 83 -0.21 -2.26 -11.05
CA PHE A 83 -1.60 -1.93 -10.82
C PHE A 83 -1.81 -1.16 -9.52
N VAL A 84 -1.22 -1.63 -8.42
CA VAL A 84 -1.28 -0.90 -7.12
C VAL A 84 -0.56 0.44 -7.21
N GLY A 85 0.60 0.49 -7.88
CA GLY A 85 1.33 1.74 -8.10
C GLY A 85 0.52 2.77 -8.89
N LEU A 86 -0.18 2.33 -9.95
CA LEU A 86 -1.05 3.20 -10.74
C LEU A 86 -2.22 3.74 -9.91
N ILE A 87 -2.89 2.89 -9.12
CA ILE A 87 -3.95 3.33 -8.21
C ILE A 87 -3.41 4.40 -7.24
N ALA A 88 -2.22 4.18 -6.67
CA ALA A 88 -1.62 5.15 -5.76
C ALA A 88 -1.28 6.48 -6.45
N VAL A 89 -0.83 6.48 -7.72
CA VAL A 89 -0.65 7.72 -8.50
C VAL A 89 -1.98 8.44 -8.71
N LEU A 90 -3.05 7.71 -9.05
CA LEU A 90 -4.37 8.31 -9.22
C LEU A 90 -4.88 8.95 -7.93
N GLN A 91 -4.65 8.30 -6.79
CA GLN A 91 -4.98 8.86 -5.47
C GLN A 91 -4.14 10.10 -5.14
N ALA A 92 -2.84 10.12 -5.46
CA ALA A 92 -2.03 11.32 -5.31
C ALA A 92 -2.58 12.48 -6.18
N GLY A 93 -2.98 12.16 -7.41
CA GLY A 93 -3.61 13.10 -8.34
C GLY A 93 -4.94 13.67 -7.82
N SER A 94 -5.79 12.83 -7.21
CA SER A 94 -7.06 13.31 -6.62
C SER A 94 -6.81 14.29 -5.48
N GLN A 95 -5.80 14.06 -4.63
CA GLN A 95 -5.45 15.01 -3.58
C GLN A 95 -5.02 16.37 -4.14
N ALA A 96 -4.29 16.39 -5.27
CA ALA A 96 -3.86 17.62 -5.93
C ALA A 96 -5.04 18.39 -6.55
N ILE A 97 -6.01 17.68 -7.16
CA ILE A 97 -7.19 18.29 -7.78
C ILE A 97 -8.16 18.83 -6.72
N SER A 98 -8.39 18.08 -5.64
CA SER A 98 -9.24 18.51 -4.54
C SER A 98 -8.68 19.72 -3.76
N GLY A 99 -7.39 20.00 -3.92
CA GLY A 99 -6.67 21.12 -3.30
C GLY A 99 -6.44 22.33 -4.20
N ALA A 100 -7.20 22.52 -5.29
CA ALA A 100 -7.00 23.56 -6.32
C ALA A 100 -7.24 25.03 -5.87
N GLY A 101 -6.78 25.37 -4.67
CA GLY A 101 -6.64 26.72 -4.11
C GLY A 101 -5.30 26.84 -3.37
N ILE A 102 -5.34 26.92 -2.03
CA ILE A 102 -4.15 26.83 -1.18
C ILE A 102 -4.00 25.37 -0.75
N ALA A 103 -2.89 24.72 -1.09
CA ALA A 103 -2.65 23.33 -0.73
C ALA A 103 -2.63 23.19 0.81
N GLU A 104 -3.65 22.54 1.35
CA GLU A 104 -3.72 22.28 2.79
C GLU A 104 -2.58 21.32 3.17
N PRO A 105 -1.84 21.57 4.27
CA PRO A 105 -0.74 20.69 4.68
C PRO A 105 -1.13 19.21 4.76
N SER A 106 -2.35 18.92 5.19
CA SER A 106 -2.89 17.56 5.25
C SER A 106 -2.95 16.89 3.86
N GLN A 107 -3.41 17.60 2.84
CA GLN A 107 -3.49 17.10 1.46
C GLN A 107 -2.11 16.83 0.86
N LEU A 108 -1.13 17.71 1.13
CA LEU A 108 0.26 17.52 0.68
C LEU A 108 0.87 16.28 1.32
N ILE A 109 0.71 16.09 2.64
CA ILE A 109 1.21 14.92 3.36
C ILE A 109 0.65 13.63 2.75
N VAL A 110 -0.67 13.57 2.54
CA VAL A 110 -1.34 12.38 2.00
C VAL A 110 -0.93 12.14 0.54
N GLY A 111 -0.85 13.19 -0.28
CA GLY A 111 -0.40 13.11 -1.67
C GLY A 111 1.03 12.59 -1.79
N ILE A 112 1.96 13.14 -1.01
CA ILE A 112 3.36 12.68 -0.95
C ILE A 112 3.42 11.21 -0.52
N TRP A 113 2.65 10.82 0.50
CA TRP A 113 2.60 9.44 0.94
C TRP A 113 2.13 8.48 -0.16
N TYR A 114 1.08 8.83 -0.91
CA TYR A 114 0.64 8.02 -2.05
C TYR A 114 1.70 7.93 -3.15
N LEU A 115 2.43 9.00 -3.44
CA LEU A 115 3.54 8.97 -4.39
C LEU A 115 4.68 8.06 -3.92
N LEU A 116 5.01 8.06 -2.63
CA LEU A 116 6.01 7.16 -2.06
C LEU A 116 5.57 5.70 -2.15
N VAL A 117 4.31 5.40 -1.87
CA VAL A 117 3.73 4.06 -2.05
C VAL A 117 3.81 3.65 -3.52
N ALA A 118 3.41 4.53 -4.44
CA ALA A 118 3.49 4.27 -5.88
C ALA A 118 4.92 3.96 -6.33
N ALA A 119 5.87 4.80 -5.94
CA ALA A 119 7.28 4.64 -6.26
C ALA A 119 7.83 3.30 -5.72
N ALA A 120 7.46 2.92 -4.49
CA ALA A 120 7.88 1.66 -3.89
C ALA A 120 7.34 0.44 -4.66
N PHE A 121 6.08 0.47 -5.08
CA PHE A 121 5.48 -0.59 -5.88
C PHE A 121 6.06 -0.67 -7.31
N PHE A 122 6.30 0.47 -7.96
CA PHE A 122 6.96 0.50 -9.27
C PHE A 122 8.41 0.02 -9.18
N HIS A 123 9.16 0.42 -8.15
CA HIS A 123 10.52 -0.07 -7.91
C HIS A 123 10.54 -1.58 -7.66
N SER A 124 9.59 -2.10 -6.86
CA SER A 124 9.41 -3.55 -6.66
C SER A 124 9.16 -4.26 -8.00
N SER A 125 8.22 -3.76 -8.81
CA SER A 125 7.86 -4.37 -10.09
C SER A 125 8.99 -4.32 -11.11
N TRP A 126 9.71 -3.20 -11.20
CA TRP A 126 10.87 -3.07 -12.09
C TRP A 126 11.92 -4.13 -11.75
N ARG A 127 12.31 -4.24 -10.48
CA ARG A 127 13.32 -5.23 -10.05
C ARG A 127 12.88 -6.67 -10.31
N LEU A 128 11.59 -6.97 -10.12
CA LEU A 128 11.07 -8.31 -10.43
C LEU A 128 11.12 -8.61 -11.93
N ARG A 129 10.81 -7.63 -12.79
CA ARG A 129 10.95 -7.81 -14.25
C ARG A 129 12.39 -7.97 -14.68
N SER A 130 13.32 -7.23 -14.10
CA SER A 130 14.74 -7.35 -14.47
C SER A 130 15.31 -8.71 -14.07
N ILE A 131 14.89 -9.28 -12.94
CA ILE A 131 15.30 -10.63 -12.53
C ILE A 131 14.71 -11.67 -13.49
N ALA A 132 13.41 -11.59 -13.79
CA ALA A 132 12.75 -12.53 -14.68
C ALA A 132 13.24 -12.48 -16.15
N ALA A 133 13.90 -11.39 -16.57
CA ALA A 133 14.49 -11.26 -17.90
C ALA A 133 15.94 -11.77 -17.96
N ALA A 134 16.56 -12.05 -16.82
CA ALA A 134 17.93 -12.57 -16.72
C ALA A 134 17.98 -14.11 -16.57
N ASP A 135 16.83 -14.73 -16.27
CA ASP A 135 16.60 -16.18 -16.21
C ASP A 135 16.17 -16.72 -17.58
#